data_AF-A0A5P8NYY4-F1
#
_entry.id   AF-A0A5P8NYY4-F1
#
_cell.length_a   1.000
_cell.length_b   1.000
_cell.length_c   1.000
_cell.angle_alpha   90.00
_cell.angle_beta   90.00
_cell.angle_gamma   90.00
#
_symmetry.space_group_name_H-M   'P 1'
#
loop_
_entity.id
_entity.type
_entity.pdbx_description
1 polymer ?
#
loop_
_entity_poly.entity_id
_entity_poly.type
_entity_poly.pdbx_seq_one_letter_code
_entity_poly.pdbx_strand_id
1 'polypeptide(L)'
;MLSHHLQGALTDLKDIINITKLDIDDIKEAKHDPQFERLSLKEEKIKNFESKKAMIDHEISSLMSKNPDADLPNLLNEEQHKALGELKVELSNLRDINKKYAKLVLTVSNLYNTFLERLVPTEMDGYESKASKDSSILQVRV
;
A
#
# COMPACT_ATOMS: atom_id res chain seq x y z
N MET A 1 16.73 9.14 -21.14
CA MET A 1 15.30 8.81 -20.98
C MET A 1 15.13 7.74 -19.91
N LEU A 2 15.69 6.54 -20.08
CA LEU A 2 15.65 5.45 -19.10
C LEU A 2 16.07 5.87 -17.67
N SER A 3 17.20 6.57 -17.53
CA SER A 3 17.68 7.04 -16.22
C SER A 3 16.68 7.99 -15.53
N HIS A 4 15.99 8.84 -16.30
CA HIS A 4 14.98 9.75 -15.78
C HIS A 4 13.72 9.01 -15.34
N HIS A 5 13.27 8.02 -16.11
CA HIS A 5 12.14 7.17 -15.71
C HIS A 5 12.48 6.32 -14.47
N LEU A 6 13.70 5.78 -14.38
CA LEU A 6 14.16 5.02 -13.20
C LEU A 6 14.23 5.90 -11.95
N GLN A 7 14.83 7.08 -12.03
CA GLN A 7 14.87 8.01 -10.91
C GLN A 7 13.47 8.49 -10.50
N GLY A 8 12.62 8.81 -11.48
CA GLY A 8 11.23 9.19 -11.22
C GLY A 8 10.42 8.08 -10.55
N ALA A 9 10.65 6.82 -10.93
CA ALA A 9 10.00 5.66 -10.31
C ALA A 9 10.54 5.41 -8.89
N LEU A 10 11.84 5.61 -8.65
CA LEU A 10 12.44 5.52 -7.33
C LEU A 10 11.88 6.57 -6.36
N THR A 11 11.71 7.81 -6.81
CA THR A 11 11.11 8.87 -6.00
C THR A 11 9.67 8.54 -5.64
N ASP A 12 8.84 8.14 -6.61
CA ASP A 12 7.46 7.74 -6.35
C ASP A 12 7.39 6.59 -5.34
N LEU A 13 8.27 5.60 -5.48
CA LEU A 13 8.30 4.45 -4.58
C LEU A 13 8.67 4.84 -3.14
N LYS A 14 9.68 5.70 -2.97
CA LYS A 14 10.09 6.22 -1.66
C LYS A 14 8.97 7.03 -1.01
N ASP A 15 8.24 7.81 -1.80
CA ASP A 15 7.09 8.56 -1.31
C ASP A 15 5.95 7.65 -0.86
N ILE A 16 5.61 6.60 -1.64
CA ILE A 16 4.61 5.61 -1.25
C ILE A 16 5.01 4.90 0.06
N ILE A 17 6.30 4.55 0.20
CA ILE A 17 6.85 3.96 1.42
C ILE A 17 6.68 4.91 2.60
N ASN A 18 7.02 6.19 2.43
CA ASN A 18 6.92 7.19 3.48
C ASN A 18 5.48 7.44 3.91
N ILE A 19 4.55 7.59 2.96
CA ILE A 19 3.11 7.71 3.26
C ILE A 19 2.64 6.50 4.06
N THR A 20 3.00 5.29 3.63
CA THR A 20 2.60 4.05 4.32
C THR A 20 3.19 3.95 5.74
N LYS A 21 4.40 4.46 5.98
CA LYS A 21 4.97 4.54 7.33
C LYS A 21 4.21 5.54 8.21
N LEU A 22 3.87 6.71 7.68
CA LEU A 22 3.06 7.69 8.40
C LEU A 22 1.67 7.11 8.74
N ASP A 23 1.05 6.39 7.81
CA ASP A 23 -0.24 5.72 8.07
C ASP A 23 -0.11 4.67 9.17
N ILE A 24 0.99 3.90 9.21
CA ILE A 24 1.28 2.97 10.30
C ILE A 24 1.38 3.68 11.64
N ASP A 25 2.05 4.83 11.71
CA ASP A 25 2.24 5.57 12.96
C ASP A 25 0.94 6.22 13.42
N ASP A 26 0.15 6.76 12.48
CA ASP A 26 -1.18 7.30 12.74
C ASP A 26 -2.15 6.23 13.27
N ILE A 27 -2.10 5.00 12.75
CA ILE A 27 -2.88 3.88 13.32
C ILE A 27 -2.52 3.64 14.78
N LYS A 28 -1.23 3.68 15.14
CA LYS A 28 -0.79 3.44 16.52
C LYS A 28 -1.25 4.55 17.47
N GLU A 29 -1.35 5.78 16.98
CA GLU A 29 -1.84 6.93 17.74
C GLU A 29 -3.36 7.09 17.69
N ALA A 30 -4.07 6.18 17.02
CA ALA A 30 -5.52 6.25 16.77
C ALA A 30 -5.96 7.55 16.04
N LYS A 31 -5.10 8.07 15.16
CA LYS A 31 -5.34 9.27 14.33
C LYS A 31 -5.78 8.86 12.93
N HIS A 32 -7.07 8.61 12.72
CA HIS A 32 -7.54 8.00 11.46
C HIS A 32 -7.89 9.01 10.36
N ASP A 33 -8.19 10.27 10.71
CA ASP A 33 -8.64 11.28 9.73
C ASP A 33 -7.60 11.60 8.62
N PRO A 34 -6.29 11.76 8.93
CA PRO A 34 -5.29 12.09 7.91
C PRO A 34 -5.08 11.00 6.84
N GLN A 35 -5.50 9.76 7.10
CA GLN A 35 -5.32 8.65 6.16
C GLN A 35 -6.19 8.82 4.92
N PHE A 36 -7.37 9.44 5.04
CA PHE A 36 -8.26 9.65 3.90
C PHE A 36 -7.70 10.65 2.90
N GLU A 37 -7.07 11.73 3.38
CA GLU A 37 -6.41 12.71 2.52
C GLU A 37 -5.20 12.09 1.81
N ARG A 38 -4.37 11.35 2.56
CA ARG A 38 -3.18 10.68 2.01
C ARG A 38 -3.50 9.54 1.06
N LEU A 39 -4.66 8.91 1.17
CA LEU A 39 -5.09 7.85 0.27
C LEU A 39 -5.10 8.34 -1.19
N SER A 40 -5.69 9.51 -1.45
CA SER A 40 -5.76 10.09 -2.79
C SER A 40 -4.36 10.34 -3.39
N LEU A 41 -3.46 10.89 -2.58
CA LEU A 41 -2.06 11.12 -2.96
C LEU A 41 -1.31 9.81 -3.22
N LYS A 42 -1.59 8.77 -2.42
CA LYS A 42 -0.98 7.46 -2.57
C LYS A 42 -1.44 6.77 -3.86
N GLU A 43 -2.72 6.82 -4.18
CA GLU A 43 -3.27 6.28 -5.42
C GLU A 43 -2.67 6.96 -6.65
N GLU A 44 -2.54 8.29 -6.63
CA GLU A 44 -1.89 9.04 -7.71
C GLU A 44 -0.43 8.59 -7.90
N LYS A 45 0.33 8.49 -6.80
CA LYS A 45 1.74 8.05 -6.85
C LYS A 45 1.89 6.61 -7.34
N ILE A 46 0.98 5.70 -6.96
CA ILE A 46 0.96 4.32 -7.47
C ILE A 46 0.75 4.31 -8.98
N LYS A 47 -0.23 5.07 -9.47
CA LYS A 47 -0.51 5.18 -10.91
C LYS A 47 0.67 5.75 -11.69
N ASN A 48 1.31 6.78 -11.14
CA ASN A 48 2.51 7.38 -11.73
C ASN A 48 3.68 6.38 -11.78
N PHE A 49 3.87 5.61 -10.71
CA PHE A 49 4.87 4.54 -10.66
C PHE A 49 4.60 3.46 -11.71
N GLU A 50 3.36 2.96 -11.83
CA GLU A 50 2.99 1.95 -12.82
C GLU A 50 3.20 2.43 -14.25
N SER A 51 2.86 3.69 -14.54
CA SER A 51 3.12 4.30 -15.85
C SER A 51 4.62 4.38 -16.16
N LYS A 52 5.43 4.84 -15.21
CA LYS A 52 6.90 4.90 -15.36
C LYS A 52 7.51 3.50 -15.52
N LYS A 53 6.99 2.50 -14.80
CA LYS A 53 7.39 1.09 -14.97
C LYS A 53 7.12 0.60 -16.40
N ALA A 54 5.93 0.86 -16.94
CA ALA A 54 5.60 0.48 -18.31
C ALA A 54 6.53 1.16 -19.34
N MET A 55 6.89 2.43 -19.10
CA MET A 55 7.87 3.14 -19.94
C MET A 55 9.28 2.53 -19.85
N ILE A 56 9.73 2.15 -18.65
CA ILE A 56 11.00 1.45 -18.44
C ILE A 56 11.01 0.12 -19.21
N ASP A 57 9.96 -0.69 -19.07
CA ASP A 57 9.84 -2.00 -19.72
C ASP A 57 9.86 -1.86 -21.26
N HIS A 58 9.18 -0.83 -21.79
CA HIS A 58 9.18 -0.51 -23.22
C HIS A 58 10.57 -0.06 -23.71
N GLU A 59 11.25 0.81 -22.98
CA GLU A 59 12.60 1.26 -23.33
C GLU A 59 13.62 0.11 -23.29
N ILE A 60 13.56 -0.74 -22.27
CA ILE A 60 14.41 -1.94 -22.16
C ILE A 60 14.16 -2.87 -23.35
N SER A 61 12.90 -3.11 -23.68
CA SER A 61 12.53 -3.96 -24.83
C SER A 61 13.03 -3.37 -26.15
N SER A 62 12.91 -2.05 -26.35
CA SER A 62 13.44 -1.36 -27.53
C SER A 62 14.96 -1.45 -27.61
N LEU A 63 15.67 -1.34 -26.48
CA LEU A 63 17.13 -1.46 -26.42
C LEU A 63 17.60 -2.88 -26.79
N MET A 64 16.92 -3.91 -26.31
CA MET A 64 17.23 -5.30 -26.66
C MET A 64 16.89 -5.62 -28.12
N SER A 65 15.78 -5.10 -28.66
CA SER A 65 15.45 -5.29 -30.09
C SER A 65 16.44 -4.60 -31.04
N LYS A 66 17.04 -3.48 -30.63
CA LYS A 66 18.04 -2.75 -31.43
C LYS A 66 19.43 -3.38 -31.37
N ASN A 67 19.73 -4.15 -30.34
CA ASN A 67 21.02 -4.81 -30.15
C ASN A 67 20.81 -6.31 -29.84
N PRO A 68 20.49 -7.14 -30.85
CA PRO A 68 20.17 -8.55 -30.65
C PRO A 68 21.32 -9.38 -30.06
N ASP A 69 22.56 -8.94 -30.30
CA ASP A 69 23.79 -9.66 -29.92
C ASP A 69 24.39 -9.18 -28.59
N ALA A 70 23.78 -8.17 -27.95
CA ALA A 70 24.29 -7.58 -26.71
C ALA A 70 23.34 -7.85 -25.54
N ASP A 71 23.89 -8.45 -24.49
CA ASP A 71 23.18 -8.75 -23.26
C ASP A 71 22.77 -7.45 -22.53
N LEU A 72 21.59 -7.42 -21.92
CA LEU A 72 21.03 -6.23 -21.26
C LEU A 72 22.01 -5.52 -20.30
N PRO A 73 22.86 -6.24 -19.51
CA PRO A 73 23.86 -5.60 -18.68
C PRO A 73 24.92 -4.79 -19.44
N ASN A 74 25.24 -5.18 -20.66
CA ASN A 74 26.22 -4.49 -21.50
C ASN A 74 25.62 -3.27 -22.22
N LEU A 75 24.29 -3.17 -22.24
CA LEU A 75 23.54 -2.05 -22.84
C LEU A 75 23.22 -0.93 -21.84
N LEU A 76 23.44 -1.18 -20.55
CA LEU A 76 23.13 -0.26 -19.47
C LEU A 76 24.41 0.34 -18.87
N ASN A 77 24.35 1.63 -18.57
CA ASN A 77 25.44 2.32 -17.88
C ASN A 77 25.43 1.99 -16.38
N GLU A 78 26.54 2.23 -15.68
CA GLU A 78 26.66 1.97 -14.23
C GLU A 78 25.56 2.63 -13.40
N GLU A 79 25.14 3.85 -13.75
CA GLU A 79 24.04 4.55 -13.06
C GLU A 79 22.70 3.83 -13.21
N GLN A 80 22.43 3.24 -14.37
CA GLN A 80 21.17 2.53 -14.64
C GLN A 80 21.14 1.20 -13.92
N HIS A 81 22.28 0.50 -13.87
CA HIS A 81 22.46 -0.70 -13.04
C HIS A 81 22.22 -0.41 -11.57
N LYS A 82 22.83 0.67 -11.06
CA LYS A 82 22.63 1.10 -9.68
C LYS A 82 21.16 1.43 -9.41
N ALA A 83 20.51 2.21 -10.28
CA ALA A 83 19.11 2.60 -10.10
C ALA A 83 18.15 1.39 -10.14
N LEU A 84 18.38 0.41 -11.01
CA LEU A 84 17.61 -0.84 -11.05
C LEU A 84 17.82 -1.68 -9.78
N GLY A 85 19.06 -1.74 -9.28
CA GLY A 85 19.38 -2.38 -8.01
C GLY A 85 18.64 -1.74 -6.84
N GLU A 86 18.69 -0.41 -6.74
CA GLU A 86 17.95 0.37 -5.74
C GLU A 86 16.44 0.15 -5.86
N LEU A 87 15.90 0.12 -7.09
CA LEU A 87 14.47 -0.08 -7.33
C LEU A 87 14.00 -1.44 -6.80
N LYS A 88 14.80 -2.50 -7.00
CA LYS A 88 14.52 -3.83 -6.49
C LYS A 88 14.52 -3.87 -4.96
N VAL A 89 15.49 -3.23 -4.33
CA VAL A 89 15.59 -3.15 -2.86
C VAL A 89 14.39 -2.40 -2.29
N GLU A 90 14.05 -1.25 -2.85
CA GLU A 90 12.95 -0.42 -2.36
C GLU A 90 11.59 -1.07 -2.62
N LEU A 91 11.42 -1.86 -3.70
CA LEU A 91 10.21 -2.65 -3.93
C LEU A 91 10.04 -3.73 -2.86
N SER A 92 11.13 -4.39 -2.45
CA SER A 92 11.08 -5.34 -1.34
C SER A 92 10.70 -4.64 -0.02
N ASN A 93 11.28 -3.45 0.22
CA ASN A 93 10.98 -2.63 1.38
C ASN A 93 9.50 -2.21 1.43
N LEU A 94 8.96 -1.74 0.31
CA LEU A 94 7.54 -1.40 0.17
C LEU A 94 6.65 -2.61 0.48
N ARG A 95 6.98 -3.79 -0.04
CA ARG A 95 6.22 -5.02 0.24
C ARG A 95 6.17 -5.32 1.73
N ASP A 96 7.31 -5.23 2.41
CA ASP A 96 7.41 -5.57 3.83
C ASP A 96 6.69 -4.55 4.72
N ILE A 97 6.79 -3.26 4.39
CA ILE A 97 6.07 -2.19 5.09
C ILE A 97 4.57 -2.29 4.86
N ASN A 98 4.13 -2.50 3.62
CA ASN A 98 2.71 -2.66 3.29
C ASN A 98 2.11 -3.89 3.98
N LYS A 99 2.87 -4.99 4.10
CA LYS A 99 2.45 -6.18 4.86
C LYS A 99 2.24 -5.86 6.35
N LYS A 100 3.09 -5.02 6.95
CA LYS A 100 2.91 -4.56 8.34
C LYS A 100 1.67 -3.68 8.47
N TYR A 101 1.50 -2.72 7.56
CA TYR A 101 0.32 -1.86 7.51
C TYR A 101 -0.98 -2.67 7.43
N ALA A 102 -1.07 -3.61 6.48
CA ALA A 102 -2.25 -4.46 6.31
C ALA A 102 -2.61 -5.26 7.57
N LYS A 103 -1.61 -5.80 8.29
CA LYS A 103 -1.84 -6.50 9.57
C LYS A 103 -2.44 -5.58 10.63
N LEU A 104 -1.95 -4.34 10.72
CA LEU A 104 -2.48 -3.35 11.66
C LEU A 104 -3.93 -2.99 11.33
N VAL A 105 -4.21 -2.67 10.07
CA VAL A 105 -5.57 -2.37 9.58
C VAL A 105 -6.55 -3.51 9.91
N LEU A 106 -6.16 -4.76 9.64
CA LEU A 106 -6.99 -5.93 9.97
C LEU A 106 -7.22 -6.06 11.48
N THR A 107 -6.18 -5.84 12.29
CA THR A 107 -6.29 -5.94 13.75
C THR A 107 -7.25 -4.89 14.31
N VAL A 108 -7.14 -3.65 13.83
CA VAL A 108 -8.01 -2.53 14.22
C VAL A 108 -9.45 -2.76 13.75
N SER A 109 -9.64 -3.22 12.52
CA SER A 109 -10.97 -3.57 11.99
C SER A 109 -11.63 -4.67 12.83
N ASN A 110 -10.91 -5.74 13.15
CA ASN A 110 -11.42 -6.81 14.01
C ASN A 110 -11.77 -6.30 15.41
N LEU A 111 -10.95 -5.42 16.00
CA LEU A 111 -11.22 -4.83 17.31
C LEU A 111 -12.55 -4.05 17.29
N TYR A 112 -12.76 -3.19 16.30
CA TYR A 112 -14.00 -2.43 16.17
C TYR A 112 -15.20 -3.34 15.92
N ASN A 113 -15.06 -4.36 15.07
CA ASN A 113 -16.14 -5.33 14.83
C ASN A 113 -16.51 -6.08 16.11
N THR A 114 -15.53 -6.58 16.88
CA THR A 114 -15.81 -7.24 18.17
C THR A 114 -16.42 -6.29 19.19
N PHE A 115 -16.04 -5.01 19.20
CA PHE A 115 -16.71 -4.02 20.05
C PHE A 115 -18.15 -3.77 19.64
N LEU A 116 -18.42 -3.65 18.33
CA LEU A 116 -19.78 -3.51 17.82
C LEU A 116 -20.64 -4.72 18.16
N GLU A 117 -20.14 -5.95 17.96
CA GLU A 117 -20.83 -7.19 18.34
C GLU A 117 -21.15 -7.25 19.83
N ARG A 118 -20.28 -6.73 20.71
CA ARG A 118 -20.55 -6.68 22.16
C ARG A 118 -21.53 -5.57 22.55
N LEU A 119 -21.50 -4.44 21.86
CA LEU A 119 -22.39 -3.30 22.10
C LEU A 119 -23.82 -3.56 21.61
N VAL A 120 -23.94 -4.14 20.42
CA VAL A 120 -25.20 -4.52 19.78
C VAL A 120 -25.08 -6.00 19.39
N PRO A 121 -25.23 -6.92 20.35
CA PRO A 121 -25.24 -8.34 20.03
C PRO A 121 -26.39 -8.60 19.06
N THR A 122 -26.08 -9.03 17.84
CA THR A 122 -27.08 -9.48 16.89
C THR A 122 -27.25 -10.98 17.08
N GLU A 123 -28.44 -11.41 17.50
CA GLU A 123 -28.78 -12.83 17.56
C GLU A 123 -29.45 -13.21 16.24
N MET A 124 -29.06 -14.35 15.67
CA MET A 124 -29.77 -14.93 14.54
C MET A 124 -31.05 -15.57 15.07
N ASP A 125 -32.20 -14.96 14.77
CA ASP A 125 -33.53 -15.54 15.02
C ASP A 125 -34.09 -16.04 13.68
N GLY A 126 -33.67 -17.25 13.29
CA GLY A 126 -33.95 -17.81 11.96
C GLY A 126 -33.07 -17.22 10.84
N TYR A 127 -33.68 -16.87 9.70
CA TYR A 127 -32.98 -16.30 8.52
C TYR A 127 -32.85 -14.76 8.55
N GLU A 128 -33.39 -14.10 9.57
CA GLU A 128 -33.28 -12.64 9.73
C GLU A 128 -32.33 -12.31 10.88
N SER A 129 -31.31 -11.48 10.63
CA SER A 129 -30.50 -10.92 11.71
C SER A 129 -31.30 -9.84 12.42
N LYS A 130 -31.67 -10.06 13.69
CA LYS A 130 -32.26 -9.02 14.54
C LYS A 130 -31.26 -8.61 15.62
N ALA A 131 -31.19 -7.31 15.93
CA ALA A 131 -30.45 -6.85 17.09
C ALA A 131 -31.08 -7.47 18.35
N SER A 132 -30.29 -8.20 19.15
CA SER A 132 -30.75 -8.80 20.40
C SER A 132 -31.12 -7.71 21.40
N LYS A 133 -32.18 -7.95 22.17
CA LYS A 133 -32.75 -6.99 23.11
C LYS A 133 -31.83 -6.67 24.29
N ASP A 134 -30.90 -7.57 24.63
CA ASP A 134 -30.02 -7.44 25.79
C ASP A 134 -28.66 -6.85 25.41
N SER A 135 -28.66 -5.56 25.07
CA SER A 135 -27.40 -4.80 25.06
C SER A 135 -26.99 -4.53 26.52
N SER A 136 -25.88 -5.14 26.93
CA SER A 136 -25.34 -5.03 28.30
C SER A 136 -25.08 -3.59 28.78
N ILE A 137 -25.02 -2.63 27.85
CA ILE A 137 -24.69 -1.22 28.12
C ILE A 137 -25.93 -0.30 28.07
N LEU A 138 -27.02 -0.66 27.38
CA LEU A 138 -28.24 0.18 27.30
C LEU A 138 -29.30 -0.22 28.34
N GLN A 139 -28.91 -0.80 29.47
CA GLN A 139 -29.83 -0.99 30.59
C GLN A 139 -30.04 0.37 31.28
N VAL A 140 -31.19 1.00 31.03
CA VAL A 140 -31.67 2.11 31.86
C VAL A 140 -31.91 1.54 33.25
N ARG A 141 -31.05 1.90 34.22
CA ARG A 141 -31.34 1.66 35.63
C ARG A 141 -32.52 2.55 36.03
N VAL A 142 -33.65 1.92 36.34
CA VAL A 142 -34.78 2.54 37.04
C VAL A 142 -34.54 2.43 38.54
#